data_AF-A0A1F5DEK3-F1
#
_entry.id   AF-A0A1F5DEK3-F1
#
_cell.length_a   1.000
_cell.length_b   1.000
_cell.length_c   1.000
_cell.angle_alpha   90.00
_cell.angle_beta   90.00
_cell.angle_gamma   90.00
#
_symmetry.space_group_name_H-M   'P 1'
#
loop_
_entity.id
_entity.type
_entity.pdbx_description
1 polymer ?
#
loop_
_entity_poly.entity_id
_entity_poly.type
_entity_poly.pdbx_seq_one_letter_code
_entity_poly.pdbx_strand_id
1 'polypeptide(L)' 'MPYKKTKLSGNNKGKVRVSGPSGVHAKATTPKKAEAQMRLLQAVEHGFKSGGKKSKSKIKKKK' A
#
# COMPACT_ATOMS: atom_id res chain seq x y z
N MET A 1 1.29 -17.00 2.10
CA MET A 1 -0.08 -16.43 2.03
C MET A 1 -0.12 -15.45 0.87
N PRO A 2 -1.10 -15.49 -0.05
CA PRO A 2 -1.20 -14.49 -1.11
C PRO A 2 -1.49 -13.10 -0.52
N TYR A 3 -1.06 -12.05 -1.23
CA TYR A 3 -1.44 -10.68 -0.86
C TYR A 3 -2.96 -10.53 -0.87
N LYS A 4 -3.52 -9.98 0.21
CA LYS A 4 -4.96 -9.75 0.34
C LYS A 4 -5.26 -8.36 0.90
N LYS A 5 -6.38 -7.80 0.48
CA LYS A 5 -6.99 -6.60 1.04
C LYS A 5 -8.12 -6.98 2.00
N THR A 6 -8.09 -6.44 3.22
CA THR A 6 -9.15 -6.65 4.23
C THR A 6 -9.81 -5.32 4.53
N LYS A 7 -11.14 -5.22 4.42
CA LYS A 7 -11.89 -4.01 4.78
C LYS A 7 -11.78 -3.76 6.29
N LEU A 8 -11.54 -2.51 6.67
CA LEU A 8 -11.47 -2.11 8.07
C LEU A 8 -12.82 -1.54 8.51
N SER A 9 -13.22 -1.88 9.73
CA SER A 9 -14.44 -1.37 10.38
C SER A 9 -14.10 -0.27 11.41
N GLY A 10 -15.14 0.39 11.94
CA GLY A 10 -15.03 1.44 12.96
C GLY A 10 -14.49 2.76 12.40
N ASN A 11 -13.53 3.37 13.11
CA ASN A 11 -12.93 4.68 12.75
C ASN A 11 -12.16 4.68 11.42
N ASN A 12 -12.06 3.53 10.75
CA ASN A 12 -11.41 3.36 9.45
C ASN A 12 -12.37 2.85 8.37
N LYS A 13 -13.68 3.08 8.53
CA LYS A 13 -14.69 2.80 7.49
C LYS A 13 -14.24 3.35 6.13
N GLY A 14 -14.30 2.50 5.10
CA GLY A 14 -13.86 2.82 3.74
C GLY A 14 -12.37 2.64 3.46
N LYS A 15 -11.57 2.27 4.47
CA LYS A 15 -10.15 1.91 4.30
C LYS A 15 -9.96 0.40 4.29
N VAL A 16 -8.85 -0.03 3.71
CA VAL A 16 -8.45 -1.42 3.61
C VAL A 16 -7.04 -1.62 4.17
N ARG A 17 -6.80 -2.80 4.73
CA ARG A 17 -5.50 -3.29 5.18
C ARG A 17 -4.91 -4.19 4.10
N VAL A 18 -3.63 -4.04 3.78
CA VAL A 18 -2.88 -4.92 2.86
C VAL A 18 -1.95 -5.82 3.67
N SER A 19 -2.13 -7.13 3.55
CA SER A 19 -1.31 -8.15 4.20
C SER A 19 -0.80 -9.16 3.19
N GLY A 20 0.44 -9.63 3.36
CA GLY A 20 1.11 -10.61 2.51
C GLY A 20 1.93 -11.61 3.33
N PRO A 21 2.77 -12.44 2.67
CA PRO A 21 3.58 -13.47 3.33
C PRO A 21 4.51 -12.90 4.41
N SER A 22 5.11 -11.73 4.15
CA SER A 22 6.04 -11.04 5.06
C SER A 22 5.34 -10.16 6.10
N GLY A 23 4.01 -10.20 6.21
CA GLY A 23 3.24 -9.46 7.20
C GLY A 23 2.39 -8.32 6.63
N VAL A 24 2.21 -7.25 7.40
CA VAL A 24 1.30 -6.14 7.06
C VAL A 24 2.07 -5.02 6.37
N HIS A 25 1.74 -4.75 5.10
CA HIS A 25 2.39 -3.71 4.30
C HIS A 25 1.65 -2.37 4.34
N ALA A 26 0.35 -2.36 4.65
CA ALA A 26 -0.40 -1.15 4.90
C ALA A 26 -1.51 -1.40 5.93
N LYS A 27 -1.49 -0.63 7.03
CA LYS A 27 -2.48 -0.76 8.11
C LYS A 27 -3.84 -0.18 7.74
N ALA A 28 -3.88 0.96 7.06
CA ALA A 28 -5.11 1.60 6.59
C ALA A 28 -4.83 2.44 5.34
N THR A 29 -5.34 2.01 4.19
CA THR A 29 -5.18 2.71 2.90
C THR A 29 -6.50 2.76 2.14
N THR A 30 -6.59 3.53 1.07
CA THR A 30 -7.79 3.54 0.23
C THR A 30 -7.83 2.30 -0.67
N PRO A 31 -9.01 1.80 -1.07
CA PRO A 31 -9.12 0.60 -1.90
C PRO A 31 -8.27 0.66 -3.17
N LYS A 32 -8.30 1.82 -3.86
CA LYS A 32 -7.51 2.09 -5.06
C LYS A 32 -5.99 2.00 -4.80
N LYS A 33 -5.52 2.53 -3.68
CA LYS A 33 -4.10 2.48 -3.31
C LYS A 33 -3.66 1.08 -2.92
N ALA A 34 -4.52 0.32 -2.23
CA ALA A 34 -4.23 -1.07 -1.90
C ALA A 34 -4.08 -1.95 -3.14
N GLU A 35 -4.91 -1.79 -4.15
CA GLU A 35 -4.80 -2.56 -5.39
C GLU A 35 -3.48 -2.27 -6.11
N ALA A 36 -3.10 -1.00 -6.22
CA ALA A 36 -1.80 -0.62 -6.76
C ALA A 36 -0.65 -1.22 -5.94
N GLN A 37 -0.74 -1.17 -4.61
CA GLN A 37 0.26 -1.74 -3.72
C GLN A 37 0.37 -3.27 -3.87
N MET A 38 -0.75 -3.98 -3.98
CA MET A 38 -0.74 -5.43 -4.21
C MET A 38 -0.07 -5.78 -5.55
N ARG A 39 -0.40 -5.06 -6.63
CA ARG A 39 0.23 -5.26 -7.95
C ARG A 39 1.73 -5.01 -7.91
N LEU A 40 2.16 -3.95 -7.23
CA LEU A 40 3.57 -3.64 -7.06
C LEU A 40 4.31 -4.72 -6.28
N LEU A 41 3.73 -5.20 -5.17
CA LEU A 41 4.34 -6.26 -4.36
C LEU A 41 4.44 -7.57 -5.13
N GLN A 42 3.41 -7.94 -5.88
CA GLN A 42 3.44 -9.10 -6.78
C GLN A 42 4.50 -8.94 -7.88
N ALA A 43 4.56 -7.78 -8.52
CA ALA A 43 5.57 -7.52 -9.54
C ALA A 43 6.99 -7.67 -8.97
N VAL A 44 7.24 -7.12 -7.78
CA VAL A 44 8.54 -7.22 -7.09
C VAL A 44 8.90 -8.68 -6.79
N GLU A 45 7.96 -9.51 -6.35
CA GLU A 45 8.19 -10.96 -6.16
C GLU A 45 8.56 -11.67 -7.47
N HIS A 46 7.99 -11.23 -8.60
CA HIS A 46 8.32 -11.74 -9.93
C HIS A 46 9.55 -11.09 -10.57
N GLY A 47 10.39 -10.39 -9.79
CA GLY A 47 11.67 -9.83 -10.27
C GLY A 47 11.58 -8.43 -10.89
N PHE A 48 10.44 -7.76 -10.78
CA PHE A 48 10.31 -6.36 -11.20
C PHE A 48 11.16 -5.45 -10.30
N LYS A 49 12.15 -4.78 -10.88
CA LYS A 49 12.93 -3.72 -10.22
C LYS A 49 12.39 -2.36 -10.62
N SER A 50 11.75 -1.67 -9.68
CA SER A 50 11.31 -0.30 -9.91
C SER A 50 12.52 0.65 -10.02
N GLY A 51 12.60 1.43 -11.10
CA GLY A 51 13.58 2.51 -11.22
C GLY A 51 13.28 3.61 -10.20
N GLY A 52 14.20 3.83 -9.26
CA GLY A 52 14.00 4.69 -8.09
C GLY A 52 13.85 6.18 -8.44
N LYS A 53 12.65 6.64 -8.80
CA LYS A 53 12.32 8.06 -8.78
C LYS A 53 12.03 8.48 -7.34
N LYS A 54 12.91 9.32 -6.77
CA LYS A 54 12.76 9.86 -5.41
C LYS A 54 11.41 10.58 -5.27
N SER A 55 10.71 10.35 -4.16
CA SER A 55 9.47 11.07 -3.89
C SER A 55 9.77 12.56 -3.69
N LYS A 56 8.98 13.44 -4.32
CA LYS A 56 9.08 14.88 -4.06
C LYS A 56 8.49 15.16 -2.68
N SER A 57 9.34 15.57 -1.73
CA SER A 57 8.91 16.02 -0.41
C SER A 57 7.92 17.18 -0.57
N LYS A 58 6.69 17.03 -0.08
CA LYS A 58 5.76 18.15 0.07
C LYS A 58 6.19 18.93 1.31
N ILE A 59 6.92 20.02 1.11
CA ILE A 59 7.16 21.02 2.16
C ILE A 59 5.79 21.54 2.61
N LYS A 60 5.37 21.23 3.84
CA LYS A 60 4.17 21.84 4.42
C LYS A 60 4.47 23.31 4.68
N LYS A 61 3.85 24.23 3.93
CA LYS A 61 3.81 25.64 4.32
C LYS A 61 3.10 25.73 5.67
N LYS A 62 3.84 26.05 6.75
CA LYS A 62 3.25 26.56 7.98
C LYS A 62 2.51 27.85 7.62
N LYS A 63 1.25 27.97 8.03
CA LYS A 63 0.50 29.21 8.03
C LYS A 63 0.61 29.82 9.42
#